data_AF-A0A520HZ42-F1
#
_entry.id   AF-A0A520HZ42-F1
#
_cell.length_a   1.000
_cell.length_b   1.000
_cell.length_c   1.000
_cell.angle_alpha   90.00
_cell.angle_beta   90.00
_cell.angle_gamma   90.00
#
_symmetry.space_group_name_H-M   'P 1'
#
loop_
_entity.id
_entity.type
_entity.pdbx_description
1 polymer ?
#
loop_
_entity_poly.entity_id
_entity_poly.type
_entity_poly.pdbx_seq_one_letter_code
_entity_poly.pdbx_strand_id
1 'polypeptide(L)'
;YGTIFWLERPHPANDRAVWLVRRPPEGLLGGMRALPTGPWTDAPPGLANPPAVADWRLLAAGVSHGFTHFELSLALAVAVGEGQGEGEWWPVADLASAGLPTLFAKAAAAVVRSKPR
;
A
#
# COMPACT_ATOMS: atom_id res chain seq x y z
N TYR A 1 11.15 -7.90 -5.96
CA TYR A 1 9.74 -8.20 -5.60
C TYR A 1 9.38 -7.57 -4.27
N GLY A 2 8.08 -7.40 -3.99
CA GLY A 2 7.56 -6.84 -2.74
C GLY A 2 6.07 -7.14 -2.55
N THR A 3 5.53 -6.79 -1.38
CA THR A 3 4.08 -6.80 -1.11
C THR A 3 3.69 -5.43 -0.60
N ILE A 4 2.65 -4.82 -1.17
CA ILE A 4 2.02 -3.64 -0.55
C ILE A 4 0.77 -4.08 0.22
N PHE A 5 0.61 -3.46 1.37
CA PHE A 5 -0.49 -3.70 2.28
C PHE A 5 -1.47 -2.54 2.20
N TRP A 6 -2.71 -2.87 1.86
CA TRP A 6 -3.83 -1.97 1.85
C TRP A 6 -4.71 -2.27 3.07
N LEU A 7 -4.54 -1.48 4.12
CA LEU A 7 -5.34 -1.58 5.34
C LEU A 7 -6.42 -0.51 5.30
N GLU A 8 -7.68 -0.93 5.38
CA GLU A 8 -8.83 -0.01 5.43
C GLU A 8 -9.49 0.00 6.82
N ARG A 9 -10.16 1.11 7.10
CA ARG A 9 -11.18 1.19 8.15
C ARG A 9 -12.34 2.11 7.72
N PRO A 10 -13.50 2.07 8.40
CA PRO A 10 -14.57 3.04 8.18
C PRO A 10 -14.10 4.49 8.45
N HIS A 11 -14.55 5.45 7.62
CA HIS A 11 -14.21 6.86 7.81
C HIS A 11 -15.46 7.76 7.78
N PRO A 12 -15.66 8.65 8.77
CA PRO A 12 -16.89 9.46 8.87
C PRO A 12 -17.19 10.34 7.65
N ALA A 13 -16.15 10.81 6.96
CA ALA A 13 -16.31 11.73 5.83
C ALA A 13 -16.44 11.04 4.46
N ASN A 14 -16.06 9.76 4.31
CA ASN A 14 -15.83 9.15 2.98
C ASN A 14 -16.02 7.62 2.95
N ASP A 15 -16.83 7.08 3.87
CA ASP A 15 -17.11 5.65 4.14
C ASP A 15 -15.90 4.79 4.50
N ARG A 16 -14.71 5.04 3.92
CA ARG A 16 -13.47 4.30 4.15
C ARG A 16 -12.24 5.21 4.11
N ALA A 17 -11.28 4.92 4.98
CA ALA A 17 -9.93 5.46 4.94
C ALA A 17 -8.92 4.32 4.78
N VAL A 18 -7.77 4.64 4.19
CA VAL A 18 -6.64 3.73 4.01
C VAL A 18 -5.46 4.20 4.87
N TRP A 19 -4.74 3.25 5.45
CA TRP A 19 -3.54 3.53 6.23
C TRP A 19 -2.37 3.86 5.31
N LEU A 20 -1.80 5.05 5.47
CA LEU A 20 -0.60 5.49 4.78
C LEU A 20 0.53 5.70 5.77
N VAL A 21 1.75 5.46 5.32
CA VAL A 21 2.97 5.63 6.11
C VAL A 21 3.93 6.55 5.36
N ARG A 22 4.95 7.05 6.07
CA ARG A 22 6.07 7.74 5.45
C ARG A 22 7.26 6.79 5.38
N ARG A 23 7.88 6.68 4.20
CA ARG A 23 9.10 5.87 4.07
C ARG A 23 10.26 6.54 4.82
N PRO A 24 11.25 5.75 5.29
CA PRO A 24 12.49 6.30 5.83
C PRO A 24 13.10 7.35 4.88
N PRO A 25 13.83 8.35 5.38
CA PRO A 25 14.39 9.41 4.53
C PRO A 25 15.38 8.87 3.50
N GLU A 26 16.01 7.74 3.78
CA GLU A 26 17.01 7.11 2.93
C GLU A 26 16.47 5.89 2.19
N GLY A 27 17.08 5.59 1.04
CA GLY A 27 16.69 4.50 0.17
C GLY A 27 15.62 4.87 -0.85
N LEU A 28 15.00 3.87 -1.47
CA LEU A 28 14.08 4.11 -2.57
C LEU A 28 12.80 4.80 -2.10
N LEU A 29 12.42 5.86 -2.81
CA LEU A 29 11.26 6.71 -2.49
C LEU A 29 11.35 7.30 -1.07
N GLY A 30 12.57 7.63 -0.63
CA GLY A 30 12.83 8.08 0.72
C GLY A 30 12.06 9.35 1.11
N GLY A 31 11.50 9.36 2.33
CA GLY A 31 10.72 10.48 2.88
C GLY A 31 9.34 10.68 2.28
N MET A 32 8.96 9.90 1.26
CA MET A 32 7.68 10.02 0.57
C MET A 32 6.57 9.27 1.32
N ARG A 33 5.34 9.76 1.17
CA ARG A 33 4.14 9.04 1.61
C ARG A 33 3.96 7.78 0.76
N ALA A 34 3.53 6.70 1.38
CA ALA A 34 3.44 5.39 0.78
C ALA A 34 2.29 4.56 1.37
N LEU A 35 1.86 3.56 0.60
CA LEU A 35 1.20 2.40 1.20
C LEU A 35 2.25 1.60 1.96
N PRO A 36 1.92 1.01 3.13
CA PRO A 36 2.84 0.13 3.84
C PRO A 36 3.34 -1.00 2.93
N THR A 37 4.62 -1.31 3.01
CA THR A 37 5.23 -2.38 2.21
C THR A 37 6.01 -3.34 3.08
N GLY A 38 5.97 -4.62 2.73
CA GLY A 38 6.94 -5.59 3.21
C GLY A 38 8.35 -5.31 2.66
N PRO A 39 9.36 -6.08 3.09
CA PRO A 39 10.71 -5.96 2.57
C PRO A 39 10.72 -6.21 1.06
N TRP A 40 11.60 -5.51 0.36
CA TRP A 40 11.82 -5.75 -1.06
C TRP A 40 13.03 -6.64 -1.25
N THR A 41 12.83 -7.74 -1.98
CA THR A 41 13.80 -8.83 -2.09
C THR A 41 13.81 -9.42 -3.49
N ASP A 42 14.80 -10.25 -3.79
CA ASP A 42 14.97 -10.88 -5.12
C ASP A 42 13.99 -12.04 -5.38
N ALA A 43 13.16 -12.42 -4.41
CA ALA A 43 12.13 -13.43 -4.53
C ALA A 43 10.76 -12.88 -4.11
N PRO A 44 9.62 -13.41 -4.62
CA PRO A 44 8.29 -12.98 -4.20
C PRO A 44 8.10 -13.12 -2.68
N PRO A 45 7.92 -12.02 -1.93
CA PRO A 45 7.66 -12.13 -0.51
C PRO A 45 6.19 -12.51 -0.26
N GLY A 46 5.94 -13.23 0.83
CA GLY A 46 4.59 -13.42 1.36
C GLY A 46 4.08 -12.18 2.09
N LEU A 47 3.27 -12.40 3.12
CA LEU A 47 2.75 -11.35 4.02
C LEU A 47 3.75 -11.03 5.14
N ALA A 48 4.93 -10.55 4.77
CA ALA A 48 5.97 -10.20 5.76
C ALA A 48 5.78 -8.77 6.29
N ASN A 49 5.79 -8.63 7.62
CA ASN A 49 5.66 -7.36 8.35
C ASN A 49 4.45 -6.50 7.95
N PRO A 50 3.22 -7.04 8.01
CA PRO A 50 2.03 -6.24 7.74
C PRO A 50 1.87 -5.12 8.78
N PRO A 51 1.21 -4.01 8.43
CA PRO A 51 0.99 -2.86 9.32
C PRO A 51 -0.02 -3.13 10.45
N ALA A 52 -0.62 -4.32 10.50
CA ALA A 52 -1.62 -4.69 11.48
C ALA A 52 -1.76 -6.22 11.57
N VAL A 53 -2.19 -6.70 12.74
CA VAL A 53 -2.72 -8.06 12.90
C VAL A 53 -4.16 -8.07 12.39
N ALA A 54 -4.37 -8.60 11.19
CA ALA A 54 -5.66 -8.63 10.51
C ALA A 54 -5.75 -9.82 9.54
N ASP A 55 -6.95 -10.11 9.04
CA ASP A 55 -7.17 -11.17 8.06
C ASP A 55 -6.76 -10.71 6.65
N TRP A 56 -5.45 -10.76 6.39
CA TRP A 56 -4.87 -10.35 5.12
C TRP A 56 -5.20 -11.30 3.99
N ARG A 57 -5.76 -10.75 2.91
CA ARG A 57 -6.05 -11.48 1.68
C ARG A 57 -5.19 -10.95 0.54
N LEU A 58 -4.47 -11.85 -0.12
CA LEU A 58 -3.78 -11.54 -1.38
C LEU A 58 -4.79 -11.39 -2.51
N LEU A 59 -4.61 -10.35 -3.31
CA LEU A 59 -5.34 -10.16 -4.55
C LEU A 59 -4.67 -10.93 -5.69
N ALA A 60 -5.47 -11.38 -6.65
CA ALA A 60 -4.94 -11.93 -7.91
C ALA A 60 -4.25 -10.84 -8.76
N ALA A 61 -4.62 -9.57 -8.55
CA ALA A 61 -3.97 -8.44 -9.19
C ALA A 61 -2.66 -8.06 -8.46
N GLY A 62 -1.64 -7.76 -9.25
CA GLY A 62 -0.38 -7.17 -8.79
C GLY A 62 -0.05 -5.87 -9.55
N VAL A 63 1.05 -5.24 -9.17
CA VAL A 63 1.58 -4.06 -9.84
C VAL A 63 3.05 -4.26 -10.15
N SER A 64 3.45 -4.05 -11.40
CA SER A 64 4.86 -3.87 -11.76
C SER A 64 5.18 -2.40 -12.04
N HIS A 65 6.38 -1.98 -11.67
CA HIS A 65 6.88 -0.63 -11.88
C HIS A 65 8.36 -0.63 -12.24
N GLY A 66 8.68 -0.04 -13.39
CA GLY A 66 10.06 0.12 -13.84
C GLY A 66 10.72 1.33 -13.19
N PHE A 67 11.83 1.10 -12.50
CA PHE A 67 12.84 2.11 -12.21
C PHE A 67 13.90 2.07 -13.30
N THR A 68 14.78 3.08 -13.37
CA THR A 68 15.82 3.19 -14.41
C THR A 68 16.70 1.94 -14.49
N HIS A 69 16.99 1.29 -13.36
CA HIS A 69 17.94 0.17 -13.29
C HIS A 69 17.29 -1.21 -13.06
N PHE A 70 16.02 -1.25 -12.66
CA PHE A 70 15.35 -2.51 -12.32
C PHE A 70 13.83 -2.35 -12.37
N GLU A 71 13.12 -3.47 -12.46
CA GLU A 71 11.67 -3.51 -12.31
C GLU A 71 11.28 -4.09 -10.94
N LEU A 72 10.26 -3.50 -10.32
CA LEU A 72 9.71 -3.97 -9.07
C LEU A 72 8.32 -4.57 -9.30
N SER A 73 8.20 -5.88 -9.14
CA SER A 73 6.91 -6.58 -9.11
C SER A 73 6.37 -6.67 -7.69
N LEU A 74 5.12 -6.25 -7.50
CA LEU A 74 4.47 -6.09 -6.21
C LEU A 74 3.15 -6.87 -6.15
N ALA A 75 3.04 -7.73 -5.16
CA ALA A 75 1.76 -8.30 -4.74
C ALA A 75 0.95 -7.27 -3.96
N LEU A 76 -0.37 -7.42 -3.97
CA LEU A 76 -1.29 -6.56 -3.22
C LEU A 76 -2.02 -7.41 -2.17
N ALA A 77 -1.88 -7.02 -0.91
CA ALA A 77 -2.60 -7.62 0.20
C ALA A 77 -3.60 -6.61 0.76
N VAL A 78 -4.84 -7.04 1.03
CA VAL A 78 -5.89 -6.19 1.59
C VAL A 78 -6.37 -6.73 2.93
N ALA A 79 -6.66 -5.84 3.86
CA ALA A 79 -7.33 -6.16 5.13
C ALA A 79 -8.17 -4.98 5.62
N VAL A 80 -9.05 -5.24 6.58
CA VAL A 80 -9.73 -4.23 7.38
C VAL A 80 -9.23 -4.36 8.81
N GLY A 81 -8.90 -3.24 9.46
CA GLY A 81 -8.40 -3.26 10.83
C GLY A 81 -7.79 -1.92 11.24
N GLU A 82 -7.11 -1.92 12.38
CA GLU A 82 -6.42 -0.73 12.90
C GLU A 82 -4.92 -0.82 12.65
N GLY A 83 -4.35 0.24 12.07
CA GLY A 83 -2.93 0.34 11.78
C GLY A 83 -2.12 0.45 13.06
N GLN A 84 -0.94 -0.18 13.06
CA GLN A 84 0.02 -0.13 14.16
C GLN A 84 1.22 0.72 13.76
N GLY A 85 1.79 1.45 14.72
CA GLY A 85 2.96 2.28 14.53
C GLY A 85 2.67 3.65 13.93
N GLU A 86 3.68 4.25 13.29
CA GLU A 86 3.59 5.58 12.70
C GLU A 86 2.91 5.54 11.33
N GLY A 87 1.81 6.27 11.20
CA GLY A 87 1.07 6.42 9.95
C GLY A 87 -0.14 7.32 10.13
N GLU A 88 -0.84 7.54 9.04
CA GLU A 88 -2.03 8.38 8.99
C GLU A 88 -3.14 7.71 8.20
N TRP A 89 -4.38 7.90 8.65
CA TRP A 89 -5.55 7.45 7.92
C TRP A 89 -5.94 8.50 6.89
N TRP A 90 -5.89 8.12 5.61
CA TRP A 90 -6.24 8.99 4.50
C TRP A 90 -7.57 8.59 3.88
N PRO A 91 -8.52 9.51 3.64
CA PRO A 91 -9.77 9.18 2.98
C PRO A 91 -9.53 8.57 1.59
N VAL A 92 -10.15 7.43 1.30
CA VAL A 92 -9.94 6.75 0.00
C VAL A 92 -10.40 7.63 -1.17
N ALA A 93 -11.47 8.41 -0.97
CA ALA A 93 -11.96 9.35 -1.97
C ALA A 93 -10.96 10.46 -2.33
N ASP A 94 -10.12 10.86 -1.37
CA ASP A 94 -9.13 11.94 -1.53
C ASP A 94 -7.73 11.43 -1.81
N LEU A 95 -7.57 10.14 -2.13
CA LEU A 95 -6.25 9.53 -2.26
C LEU A 95 -5.41 10.13 -3.41
N ALA A 96 -6.05 10.74 -4.41
CA ALA A 96 -5.39 11.46 -5.48
C ALA A 96 -4.63 12.71 -4.98
N SER A 97 -5.08 13.35 -3.91
CA SER A 97 -4.41 14.52 -3.30
C SER A 97 -3.36 14.14 -2.25
N ALA A 98 -3.20 12.84 -1.96
CA ALA A 98 -2.25 12.34 -0.97
C ALA A 98 -0.78 12.51 -1.39
N GLY A 99 -0.47 12.99 -2.60
CA GLY A 99 0.92 13.13 -3.05
C GLY A 99 1.67 11.80 -3.12
N LEU A 100 0.96 10.70 -3.38
CA LEU A 100 1.57 9.39 -3.53
C LEU A 100 2.45 9.35 -4.78
N PRO A 101 3.70 8.84 -4.69
CA PRO A 101 4.50 8.48 -5.85
C PRO A 101 3.73 7.54 -6.79
N THR A 102 4.04 7.60 -8.09
CA THR A 102 3.32 6.88 -9.15
C THR A 102 3.18 5.39 -8.90
N LEU A 103 4.20 4.76 -8.30
CA LEU A 103 4.15 3.37 -7.86
C LEU A 103 2.97 3.09 -6.91
N PHE A 104 2.84 3.88 -5.84
CA PHE A 104 1.82 3.70 -4.82
C PHE A 104 0.44 4.14 -5.32
N ALA A 105 0.38 5.20 -6.13
CA ALA A 105 -0.86 5.62 -6.79
C ALA A 105 -1.42 4.51 -7.70
N LYS A 106 -0.54 3.84 -8.48
CA LYS A 106 -0.93 2.69 -9.32
C LYS A 106 -1.44 1.51 -8.50
N ALA A 107 -0.78 1.21 -7.38
CA ALA A 107 -1.20 0.15 -6.46
C ALA A 107 -2.56 0.43 -5.83
N ALA A 108 -2.78 1.65 -5.35
CA ALA A 108 -4.05 2.09 -4.82
C ALA A 108 -5.19 1.92 -5.84
N ALA A 109 -4.99 2.42 -7.06
CA ALA A 109 -5.97 2.29 -8.14
C ALA A 109 -6.29 0.82 -8.48
N ALA A 110 -5.27 -0.05 -8.44
CA ALA A 110 -5.46 -1.48 -8.67
C ALA A 110 -6.31 -2.13 -7.56
N VAL A 111 -6.08 -1.79 -6.29
CA VAL A 111 -6.90 -2.28 -5.18
C VAL A 111 -8.35 -1.78 -5.30
N VAL A 112 -8.55 -0.47 -5.52
CA VAL A 112 -9.90 0.11 -5.63
C VAL A 112 -10.70 -0.54 -6.76
N ARG A 113 -10.07 -0.83 -7.90
CA ARG A 113 -10.73 -1.52 -9.02
C ARG A 113 -11.05 -2.99 -8.71
N SER A 114 -10.26 -3.65 -7.87
CA SER A 114 -10.44 -5.07 -7.53
C SER A 114 -11.54 -5.33 -6.50
N LYS A 115 -12.00 -4.29 -5.80
CA LYS A 115 -13.09 -4.40 -4.82
C LYS A 115 -14.42 -4.07 -5.52
N PRO A 116 -15.46 -4.91 -5.35
CA PRO A 116 -16.81 -4.53 -5.75
C PRO A 116 -17.23 -3.28 -4.96
N ARG A 117 -17.95 -2.36 -5.62
CA ARG A 117 -18.52 -1.16 -4.99
C ARG A 117 -19.58 -1.53 -3.97
#